data_AF-A0A2I4G8K6-F1
#
_entry.id   AF-A0A2I4G8K6-F1
#
_cell.length_a   1.000
_cell.length_b   1.000
_cell.length_c   1.000
_cell.angle_alpha   90.00
_cell.angle_beta   90.00
_cell.angle_gamma   90.00
#
_symmetry.space_group_name_H-M   'P 1'
#
loop_
_entity.id
_entity.type
_entity.pdbx_description
1 polymer ?
#
loop_
_entity_poly.entity_id
_entity_poly.type
_entity_poly.pdbx_seq_one_letter_code
_entity_poly.pdbx_strand_id
1 'polypeptide(L)'
;MKAPASTFSKAPVKFRMPTADNLVPIRLDIEIDGQRFKDAFTWNPSDPDSEVAVFAKRTVKDLKLPPAFITQIASSIQSQLAEFRSFEGQDMYTGEKIVPIKLDLRVNHTLIKDQFLWDLNNFESDPEEFARTFCRDLGIEDPEVGPAVAFAIREQLFEVATQSVASARESRLSKKGRRGFEYVPASKAGGAVLDLVKLFGHKSSVVRKRKEWEVYEPIVDHLSNEEVDALEAREERNFRFNPNRSLLRAVLFRLPLLHILILR
;
A
#
# COMPACT_ATOMS: atom_id res chain seq x y z
N MET A 1 -30.63 24.37 -1.07
CA MET A 1 -30.23 23.75 -2.36
C MET A 1 -29.86 22.30 -2.08
N LYS A 2 -30.55 21.33 -2.70
CA LYS A 2 -30.16 19.91 -2.59
C LYS A 2 -28.90 19.73 -3.44
N ALA A 3 -27.82 19.20 -2.85
CA ALA A 3 -26.66 18.77 -3.61
C ALA A 3 -27.12 17.75 -4.68
N PRO A 4 -26.59 17.81 -5.91
CA PRO A 4 -26.88 16.78 -6.90
C PRO A 4 -26.44 15.43 -6.34
N ALA A 5 -27.36 14.47 -6.29
CA ALA A 5 -27.01 13.09 -5.96
C ALA A 5 -26.03 12.62 -7.04
N SER A 6 -24.78 12.37 -6.66
CA SER A 6 -23.81 11.73 -7.52
C SER A 6 -24.37 10.36 -7.90
N THR A 7 -24.78 10.22 -9.16
CA THR A 7 -25.13 8.93 -9.75
C THR A 7 -23.86 8.10 -9.89
N PHE A 8 -23.39 7.54 -8.78
CA PHE A 8 -22.33 6.53 -8.82
C PHE A 8 -22.89 5.30 -9.54
N SER A 9 -22.33 5.00 -10.70
CA SER A 9 -22.77 3.83 -11.46
C SER A 9 -22.37 2.58 -10.68
N LYS A 10 -23.33 1.67 -10.43
CA LYS A 10 -23.06 0.30 -9.93
C LYS A 10 -22.33 -0.56 -10.97
N ALA A 11 -21.87 0.03 -12.07
CA ALA A 11 -21.21 -0.67 -13.14
C ALA A 11 -19.79 -1.06 -12.70
N PRO A 12 -19.30 -2.24 -13.12
CA PRO A 12 -17.91 -2.60 -12.89
C PRO A 12 -16.98 -1.60 -13.61
N VAL A 13 -15.87 -1.27 -12.96
CA VAL A 13 -14.75 -0.57 -13.59
C VAL A 13 -13.68 -1.58 -13.96
N LYS A 14 -12.85 -1.26 -14.96
CA LYS A 14 -11.66 -2.07 -15.24
C LYS A 14 -10.65 -1.89 -14.12
N PHE A 15 -9.98 -2.99 -13.76
CA PHE A 15 -8.93 -2.97 -12.77
C PHE A 15 -7.87 -1.93 -13.11
N ARG A 16 -7.59 -1.07 -12.13
CA ARG A 16 -6.51 -0.08 -12.09
C ARG A 16 -6.33 0.33 -10.63
N MET A 17 -5.23 1.02 -10.34
CA MET A 17 -5.08 1.70 -9.05
C MET A 17 -6.18 2.77 -8.89
N PRO A 18 -6.86 2.83 -7.72
CA PRO A 18 -7.91 3.80 -7.43
C PRO A 18 -7.33 5.16 -7.01
N THR A 19 -6.47 5.70 -7.88
CA THR A 19 -5.69 6.93 -7.72
C THR A 19 -5.50 7.60 -9.08
N ALA A 20 -5.06 8.87 -9.09
CA ALA A 20 -4.80 9.66 -10.29
C ALA A 20 -3.86 8.90 -11.24
N ASP A 21 -2.70 8.50 -10.73
CA ASP A 21 -1.72 7.72 -11.48
C ASP A 21 -1.80 6.23 -11.17
N ASN A 22 -1.55 5.41 -12.20
CA ASN A 22 -1.60 3.95 -12.11
C ASN A 22 -0.28 3.34 -11.60
N LEU A 23 0.33 3.92 -10.56
CA LEU A 23 1.61 3.46 -10.02
C LEU A 23 1.45 2.22 -9.14
N VAL A 24 2.29 1.21 -9.41
CA VAL A 24 2.31 -0.07 -8.69
C VAL A 24 3.30 0.00 -7.53
N PRO A 25 2.91 -0.35 -6.29
CA PRO A 25 3.86 -0.50 -5.19
C PRO A 25 4.71 -1.76 -5.40
N ILE A 26 6.03 -1.60 -5.37
CA ILE A 26 7.04 -2.64 -5.53
C ILE A 26 7.82 -2.80 -4.22
N ARG A 27 7.94 -4.04 -3.74
CA ARG A 27 8.81 -4.39 -2.61
C ARG A 27 9.95 -5.29 -3.05
N LEU A 28 11.15 -4.99 -2.59
CA LEU A 28 12.32 -5.84 -2.74
C LEU A 28 12.75 -6.36 -1.37
N ASP A 29 13.00 -7.66 -1.30
CA ASP A 29 13.61 -8.32 -0.16
C ASP A 29 14.49 -9.46 -0.71
N ILE A 30 15.74 -9.14 -0.99
CA ILE A 30 16.68 -10.01 -1.72
C ILE A 30 17.86 -10.32 -0.82
N GLU A 31 18.20 -11.60 -0.70
CA GLU A 31 19.35 -12.06 0.07
C GLU A 31 20.25 -12.92 -0.83
N ILE A 32 21.53 -12.56 -0.92
CA ILE A 32 22.55 -13.28 -1.69
C ILE A 32 23.82 -13.33 -0.84
N ASP A 33 24.34 -14.53 -0.58
CA ASP A 33 25.58 -14.77 0.16
C ASP A 33 25.66 -14.04 1.52
N GLY A 34 24.53 -13.96 2.23
CA GLY A 34 24.42 -13.29 3.53
C GLY A 34 24.33 -11.77 3.48
N GLN A 35 24.43 -11.15 2.30
CA GLN A 35 24.08 -9.75 2.09
C GLN A 35 22.61 -9.63 1.73
N ARG A 36 21.90 -8.70 2.37
CA ARG A 36 20.46 -8.48 2.16
C ARG A 36 20.19 -7.06 1.69
N PHE A 37 19.34 -6.93 0.68
CA PHE A 37 18.87 -5.67 0.13
C PHE A 37 17.35 -5.62 0.26
N LYS A 38 16.86 -4.58 0.93
CA LYS A 38 15.43 -4.30 1.11
C LYS A 38 15.10 -2.93 0.58
N ASP A 39 14.00 -2.83 -0.15
CA ASP A 39 13.55 -1.58 -0.72
C ASP A 39 12.02 -1.58 -0.93
N ALA A 40 11.42 -0.40 -0.99
CA ALA A 40 10.01 -0.20 -1.30
C ALA A 40 9.85 1.10 -2.09
N PHE A 41 9.26 1.02 -3.28
CA PHE A 41 9.04 2.18 -4.14
C PHE A 41 7.85 1.94 -5.06
N THR A 42 7.47 2.95 -5.83
CA THR A 42 6.39 2.85 -6.83
C THR A 42 6.96 2.76 -8.23
N TRP A 43 6.28 2.03 -9.12
CA TRP A 43 6.70 1.87 -10.50
C TRP A 43 5.53 2.14 -11.47
N ASN A 44 5.80 2.81 -12.58
CA ASN A 44 4.81 2.96 -13.64
C ASN A 44 4.74 1.67 -14.48
N PRO A 45 3.62 0.92 -14.47
CA PRO A 45 3.52 -0.35 -15.16
C PRO A 45 3.56 -0.22 -16.69
N SER A 46 3.39 0.99 -17.22
CA SER A 46 3.53 1.32 -18.63
C SER A 46 4.98 1.54 -19.07
N ASP A 47 5.93 1.67 -18.15
CA ASP A 47 7.35 1.79 -18.49
C ASP A 47 7.89 0.46 -19.06
N PRO A 48 8.80 0.52 -20.06
CA PRO A 48 9.32 -0.68 -20.70
C PRO A 48 10.25 -1.46 -19.76
N ASP A 49 10.31 -2.78 -19.93
CA ASP A 49 11.14 -3.67 -19.09
C ASP A 49 12.64 -3.32 -19.13
N SER A 50 13.10 -2.59 -20.15
CA SER A 50 14.46 -2.03 -20.22
C SER A 50 14.75 -1.05 -19.09
N GLU A 51 13.77 -0.26 -18.64
CA GLU A 51 13.93 0.68 -17.52
C GLU A 51 14.15 -0.07 -16.19
N VAL A 52 13.48 -1.23 -16.01
CA VAL A 52 13.72 -2.10 -14.84
C VAL A 52 15.17 -2.59 -14.82
N ALA A 53 15.70 -3.00 -15.97
CA ALA A 53 17.10 -3.43 -16.08
C ALA A 53 18.09 -2.29 -15.84
N VAL A 54 17.77 -1.06 -16.27
CA VAL A 54 18.57 0.14 -16.01
C VAL A 54 18.54 0.49 -14.52
N PHE A 55 17.37 0.46 -13.88
CA PHE A 55 17.20 0.66 -12.44
C PHE A 55 18.04 -0.33 -11.66
N ALA A 56 17.90 -1.63 -11.91
CA ALA A 56 18.65 -2.67 -11.19
C ALA A 56 20.17 -2.48 -11.28
N LYS A 57 20.70 -2.13 -12.47
CA LYS A 57 22.13 -1.84 -12.65
C LYS A 57 22.58 -0.60 -11.88
N ARG A 58 21.78 0.47 -11.87
CA ARG A 58 22.09 1.72 -11.13
C ARG A 58 22.06 1.47 -9.62
N THR A 59 21.01 0.85 -9.11
CA THR A 59 20.87 0.51 -7.69
C THR A 59 22.06 -0.31 -7.17
N VAL A 60 22.47 -1.35 -7.91
CA VAL A 60 23.63 -2.17 -7.54
C VAL A 60 24.92 -1.35 -7.55
N LYS A 61 25.10 -0.45 -8.52
CA LYS A 61 26.27 0.42 -8.61
C LYS A 61 26.31 1.43 -7.46
N ASP A 62 25.20 2.12 -7.20
CA ASP A 62 25.11 3.22 -6.25
C ASP A 62 25.23 2.72 -4.80
N LEU A 63 24.64 1.56 -4.50
CA LEU A 63 24.73 0.90 -3.20
C LEU A 63 25.96 -0.02 -3.06
N LYS A 64 26.78 -0.12 -4.10
CA LYS A 64 27.99 -0.99 -4.14
C LYS A 64 27.65 -2.45 -3.78
N LEU A 65 26.52 -2.95 -4.27
CA LEU A 65 26.10 -4.34 -4.08
C LEU A 65 26.85 -5.28 -5.05
N PRO A 66 26.94 -6.58 -4.74
CA PRO A 66 27.47 -7.58 -5.68
C PRO A 66 26.68 -7.61 -7.00
N PRO A 67 27.33 -7.80 -8.16
CA PRO A 67 26.66 -7.86 -9.46
C PRO A 67 25.53 -8.91 -9.56
N ALA A 68 25.57 -9.95 -8.72
CA ALA A 68 24.52 -10.96 -8.62
C ALA A 68 23.13 -10.39 -8.28
N PHE A 69 23.07 -9.23 -7.60
CA PHE A 69 21.82 -8.56 -7.26
C PHE A 69 21.08 -8.01 -8.48
N ILE A 70 21.76 -7.71 -9.59
CA ILE A 70 21.14 -7.09 -10.77
C ILE A 70 19.99 -7.95 -11.30
N THR A 71 20.24 -9.25 -11.49
CA THR A 71 19.24 -10.19 -12.01
C THR A 71 18.11 -10.41 -11.02
N GLN A 72 18.41 -10.48 -9.72
CA GLN A 72 17.40 -10.69 -8.67
C GLN A 72 16.47 -9.48 -8.51
N ILE A 73 17.02 -8.26 -8.52
CA ILE A 73 16.24 -7.01 -8.49
C ILE A 73 15.32 -6.96 -9.71
N ALA A 74 15.87 -7.11 -10.91
CA ALA A 74 15.08 -7.03 -12.13
C ALA A 74 13.96 -8.08 -12.18
N SER A 75 14.27 -9.33 -11.82
CA SER A 75 13.29 -10.44 -11.77
C SER A 75 12.18 -10.18 -10.75
N SER A 76 12.52 -9.66 -9.57
CA SER A 76 11.54 -9.35 -8.50
C SER A 76 10.57 -8.25 -8.91
N ILE A 77 11.07 -7.18 -9.54
CA ILE A 77 10.25 -6.10 -10.07
C ILE A 77 9.34 -6.62 -11.20
N GLN A 78 9.93 -7.33 -12.18
CA GLN A 78 9.19 -7.87 -13.32
C GLN A 78 8.08 -8.85 -12.89
N SER A 79 8.34 -9.66 -11.87
CA SER A 79 7.35 -10.60 -11.33
C SER A 79 6.16 -9.87 -10.72
N GLN A 80 6.41 -8.82 -9.92
CA GLN A 80 5.33 -7.99 -9.33
C GLN A 80 4.54 -7.22 -10.40
N LEU A 81 5.23 -6.71 -11.43
CA LEU A 81 4.56 -6.07 -12.58
C LEU A 81 3.73 -7.07 -13.39
N ALA A 82 4.23 -8.29 -13.59
CA ALA A 82 3.48 -9.35 -14.26
C ALA A 82 2.23 -9.76 -13.46
N GLU A 83 2.34 -9.86 -12.13
CA GLU A 83 1.20 -10.07 -11.25
C GLU A 83 0.18 -8.94 -11.38
N PHE A 84 0.61 -7.68 -11.29
CA PHE A 84 -0.27 -6.52 -11.49
C PHE A 84 -0.99 -6.58 -12.85
N ARG A 85 -0.23 -6.80 -13.94
CA ARG A 85 -0.74 -6.91 -15.31
C ARG A 85 -1.72 -8.08 -15.48
N SER A 86 -1.61 -9.14 -14.68
CA SER A 86 -2.55 -10.26 -14.71
C SER A 86 -3.99 -9.86 -14.32
N PHE A 87 -4.14 -8.76 -13.58
CA PHE A 87 -5.44 -8.18 -13.22
C PHE A 87 -6.00 -7.22 -14.27
N GLU A 88 -5.20 -6.75 -15.23
CA GLU A 88 -5.65 -5.82 -16.27
C GLU A 88 -6.80 -6.40 -17.10
N GLY A 89 -7.73 -5.52 -17.51
CA GLY A 89 -8.93 -5.90 -18.27
C GLY A 89 -10.01 -6.62 -17.45
N GLN A 90 -9.70 -7.03 -16.22
CA GLN A 90 -10.68 -7.61 -15.32
C GLN A 90 -11.57 -6.55 -14.71
N ASP A 91 -12.75 -6.98 -14.31
CA ASP A 91 -13.74 -6.12 -13.69
C ASP A 91 -13.53 -6.08 -12.18
N MET A 92 -13.50 -4.87 -11.65
CA MET A 92 -13.47 -4.58 -10.23
C MET A 92 -14.74 -3.81 -9.86
N TYR A 93 -15.29 -4.09 -8.69
CA TYR A 93 -16.40 -3.31 -8.14
C TYR A 93 -15.87 -2.41 -7.03
N THR A 94 -15.73 -1.11 -7.33
CA THR A 94 -15.40 -0.13 -6.30
C THR A 94 -16.63 0.14 -5.43
N GLY A 95 -17.81 0.38 -6.02
CA GLY A 95 -19.03 0.72 -5.25
C GLY A 95 -18.82 1.94 -4.34
N GLU A 96 -19.76 2.34 -3.47
CA GLU A 96 -19.51 3.41 -2.47
C GLU A 96 -18.59 2.92 -1.32
N LYS A 97 -17.38 2.47 -1.65
CA LYS A 97 -16.45 1.85 -0.73
C LYS A 97 -15.41 2.87 -0.26
N ILE A 98 -15.60 3.32 0.97
CA ILE A 98 -14.58 4.04 1.73
C ILE A 98 -13.84 3.03 2.60
N VAL A 99 -12.51 3.01 2.50
CA VAL A 99 -11.67 2.07 3.25
C VAL A 99 -10.82 2.78 4.29
N PRO A 100 -10.60 2.17 5.47
CA PRO A 100 -9.63 2.69 6.42
C PRO A 100 -8.21 2.41 5.91
N ILE A 101 -7.41 3.44 5.78
CA ILE A 101 -5.96 3.36 5.61
C ILE A 101 -5.34 3.52 6.99
N LYS A 102 -4.41 2.63 7.33
CA LYS A 102 -3.64 2.74 8.58
C LYS A 102 -2.17 2.89 8.28
N LEU A 103 -1.56 3.94 8.81
CA LEU A 103 -0.12 4.11 8.82
C LEU A 103 0.38 3.57 10.15
N ASP A 104 1.34 2.66 10.07
CA ASP A 104 2.25 2.28 11.14
C ASP A 104 3.57 2.18 10.37
N LEU A 105 4.46 3.14 10.56
CA LEU A 105 5.67 3.29 9.74
C LEU A 105 6.83 3.70 10.64
N ARG A 106 8.02 3.17 10.35
CA ARG A 106 9.29 3.61 10.91
C ARG A 106 10.22 3.98 9.77
N VAL A 107 10.50 5.26 9.62
CA VAL A 107 11.42 5.77 8.61
C VAL A 107 12.55 6.47 9.35
N ASN A 108 13.76 5.92 9.26
CA ASN A 108 14.91 6.38 10.03
C ASN A 108 14.57 6.51 11.52
N HIS A 109 14.51 7.75 12.03
CA HIS A 109 14.23 8.08 13.43
C HIS A 109 12.78 8.49 13.66
N THR A 110 11.93 8.50 12.63
CA THR A 110 10.55 8.97 12.71
C THR A 110 9.60 7.78 12.74
N LEU A 111 8.82 7.66 13.81
CA LEU A 111 7.68 6.75 13.91
C LEU A 111 6.40 7.49 13.57
N ILE A 112 5.56 6.89 12.73
CA ILE A 112 4.29 7.49 12.30
C ILE A 112 3.19 6.46 12.51
N LYS A 113 2.17 6.85 13.27
CA LYS A 113 0.94 6.10 13.43
C LYS A 113 -0.24 6.98 13.13
N ASP A 114 -1.05 6.56 12.17
CA ASP A 114 -2.26 7.29 11.81
C ASP A 114 -3.30 6.33 11.25
N GLN A 115 -4.56 6.74 11.27
CA GLN A 115 -5.63 6.05 10.59
C GLN A 115 -6.58 7.07 9.98
N PHE A 116 -6.85 6.97 8.69
CA PHE A 116 -7.79 7.82 7.98
C PHE A 116 -8.65 7.01 7.00
N LEU A 117 -9.60 7.68 6.37
CA LEU A 117 -10.53 7.05 5.42
C LEU A 117 -10.18 7.48 3.99
N TRP A 118 -10.20 6.54 3.06
CA TRP A 118 -9.92 6.77 1.64
C TRP A 118 -11.09 6.33 0.77
N ASP A 119 -11.54 7.19 -0.14
CA ASP A 119 -12.60 6.88 -1.11
C ASP A 119 -12.00 6.22 -2.36
N LEU A 120 -12.38 4.97 -2.61
CA LEU A 120 -11.88 4.22 -3.78
C LEU A 120 -12.48 4.66 -5.12
N ASN A 121 -13.53 5.49 -5.11
CA ASN A 121 -14.13 6.01 -6.34
C ASN A 121 -13.57 7.35 -6.76
N ASN A 122 -12.80 8.01 -5.88
CA ASN A 122 -12.13 9.23 -6.24
C ASN A 122 -10.82 8.89 -6.96
N PHE A 123 -10.92 8.58 -8.25
CA PHE A 123 -9.78 8.32 -9.13
C PHE A 123 -8.88 9.54 -9.38
N GLU A 124 -9.24 10.72 -8.87
CA GLU A 124 -8.38 11.92 -8.87
C GLU A 124 -7.54 12.03 -7.59
N SER A 125 -7.68 11.09 -6.64
CA SER A 125 -6.90 11.11 -5.40
C SER A 125 -5.43 10.81 -5.67
N ASP A 126 -4.54 11.58 -5.05
CA ASP A 126 -3.10 11.51 -5.19
C ASP A 126 -2.45 11.19 -3.82
N PRO A 127 -1.97 9.94 -3.60
CA PRO A 127 -1.24 9.56 -2.38
C PRO A 127 0.03 10.37 -2.12
N GLU A 128 0.74 10.79 -3.15
CA GLU A 128 1.96 11.59 -3.06
C GLU A 128 1.62 13.02 -2.60
N GLU A 129 0.57 13.63 -3.15
CA GLU A 129 0.11 14.94 -2.68
C GLU A 129 -0.43 14.90 -1.24
N PHE A 130 -1.18 13.84 -0.90
CA PHE A 130 -1.59 13.59 0.48
C PHE A 130 -0.38 13.50 1.40
N ALA A 131 0.64 12.71 1.03
CA ALA A 131 1.83 12.53 1.84
C ALA A 131 2.66 13.82 2.00
N ARG A 132 2.78 14.63 0.94
CA ARG A 132 3.42 15.96 1.01
C ARG A 132 2.71 16.88 2.00
N THR A 133 1.38 16.94 1.91
CA THR A 133 0.56 17.74 2.82
C THR A 133 0.65 17.21 4.26
N PHE A 134 0.58 15.89 4.46
CA PHE A 134 0.74 15.24 5.76
C PHE A 134 2.08 15.60 6.42
N CYS A 135 3.19 15.50 5.69
CA CYS A 135 4.51 15.84 6.22
C CYS A 135 4.62 17.34 6.54
N ARG A 136 4.10 18.21 5.67
CA ARG A 136 4.10 19.67 5.89
C ARG A 136 3.30 20.05 7.13
N ASP A 137 2.11 19.49 7.30
CA ASP A 137 1.19 19.85 8.37
C ASP A 137 1.69 19.36 9.75
N LEU A 138 2.46 18.26 9.78
CA LEU A 138 3.06 17.70 10.99
C LEU A 138 4.52 18.15 11.21
N GLY A 139 5.07 19.00 10.34
CA GLY A 139 6.45 19.49 10.45
C GLY A 139 7.52 18.41 10.28
N ILE A 140 7.24 17.37 9.49
CA ILE A 140 8.20 16.29 9.22
C ILE A 140 9.15 16.74 8.11
N GLU A 141 10.43 16.87 8.44
CA GLU A 141 11.48 17.33 7.52
C GLU A 141 12.23 16.21 6.81
N ASP A 142 12.16 14.97 7.31
CA ASP A 142 12.84 13.82 6.70
C ASP A 142 12.26 13.52 5.30
N PRO A 143 13.05 13.67 4.22
CA PRO A 143 12.57 13.54 2.86
C PRO A 143 12.13 12.11 2.50
N GLU A 144 12.56 11.11 3.26
CA GLU A 144 12.19 9.70 3.03
C GLU A 144 10.78 9.38 3.56
N VAL A 145 10.21 10.23 4.43
CA VAL A 145 8.90 9.98 5.06
C VAL A 145 7.74 10.15 4.08
N GLY A 146 7.72 11.22 3.28
CA GLY A 146 6.62 11.46 2.33
C GLY A 146 6.43 10.28 1.36
N PRO A 147 7.49 9.85 0.66
CA PRO A 147 7.45 8.66 -0.18
C PRO A 147 7.02 7.40 0.56
N ALA A 148 7.45 7.22 1.81
CA ALA A 148 7.07 6.09 2.63
C ALA A 148 5.56 6.04 2.93
N VAL A 149 4.97 7.19 3.24
CA VAL A 149 3.52 7.33 3.46
C VAL A 149 2.76 7.06 2.16
N ALA A 150 3.17 7.65 1.05
CA ALA A 150 2.54 7.45 -0.26
C ALA A 150 2.55 5.97 -0.68
N PHE A 151 3.69 5.31 -0.51
CA PHE A 151 3.83 3.87 -0.76
C PHE A 151 2.87 3.06 0.12
N ALA A 152 2.81 3.34 1.43
CA ALA A 152 1.96 2.60 2.37
C ALA A 152 0.47 2.74 2.07
N ILE A 153 0.06 3.90 1.54
CA ILE A 153 -1.30 4.12 1.02
C ILE A 153 -1.51 3.25 -0.23
N ARG A 154 -0.63 3.36 -1.24
CA ARG A 154 -0.75 2.62 -2.50
C ARG A 154 -0.76 1.10 -2.30
N GLU A 155 0.05 0.58 -1.39
CA GLU A 155 0.06 -0.84 -1.02
C GLU A 155 -1.32 -1.30 -0.53
N GLN A 156 -1.91 -0.57 0.42
CA GLN A 156 -3.24 -0.90 0.94
C GLN A 156 -4.32 -0.80 -0.12
N LEU A 157 -4.24 0.20 -1.01
CA LEU A 157 -5.18 0.34 -2.11
C LEU A 157 -5.06 -0.80 -3.13
N PHE A 158 -3.84 -1.26 -3.42
CA PHE A 158 -3.60 -2.39 -4.31
C PHE A 158 -4.17 -3.70 -3.73
N GLU A 159 -3.96 -3.99 -2.45
CA GLU A 159 -4.56 -5.13 -1.76
C GLU A 159 -6.10 -5.10 -1.84
N VAL A 160 -6.69 -3.94 -1.58
CA VAL A 160 -8.16 -3.76 -1.62
C VAL A 160 -8.70 -3.91 -3.05
N ALA A 161 -7.96 -3.44 -4.05
CA ALA A 161 -8.35 -3.53 -5.46
C ALA A 161 -8.32 -4.99 -5.96
N THR A 162 -7.22 -5.70 -5.69
CA THR A 162 -7.06 -7.12 -6.06
C THR A 162 -8.11 -8.02 -5.38
N GLN A 163 -8.42 -7.77 -4.11
CA GLN A 163 -9.53 -8.45 -3.40
C GLN A 163 -10.90 -8.20 -4.03
N SER A 164 -11.14 -6.99 -4.55
CA SER A 164 -12.38 -6.66 -5.25
C SER A 164 -12.49 -7.42 -6.58
N VAL A 165 -11.38 -7.58 -7.32
CA VAL A 165 -11.35 -8.44 -8.51
C VAL A 165 -11.63 -9.91 -8.17
N ALA A 166 -11.04 -10.44 -7.09
CA ALA A 166 -11.29 -11.80 -6.64
C ALA A 166 -12.78 -12.04 -6.31
N SER A 167 -13.39 -11.10 -5.58
CA SER A 167 -14.82 -11.12 -5.23
C SER A 167 -15.73 -11.01 -6.46
N ALA A 168 -15.34 -10.19 -7.45
CA ALA A 168 -16.03 -10.05 -8.72
C ALA A 168 -16.07 -11.38 -9.50
N ARG A 169 -14.95 -12.10 -9.56
CA ARG A 169 -14.83 -13.42 -10.20
C ARG A 169 -15.71 -14.46 -9.53
N GLU A 170 -15.67 -14.54 -8.21
CA GLU A 170 -16.46 -15.51 -7.42
C GLU A 170 -17.97 -15.31 -7.62
N SER A 171 -18.43 -14.06 -7.62
CA SER A 171 -19.85 -13.72 -7.82
C SER A 171 -20.40 -14.17 -9.20
N ARG A 172 -19.54 -14.25 -10.23
CA ARG A 172 -19.93 -14.74 -11.57
C ARG A 172 -20.05 -16.25 -11.61
N LEU A 173 -19.16 -16.95 -10.91
CA LEU A 173 -19.16 -18.41 -10.85
C LEU A 173 -20.34 -18.94 -10.03
N SER A 174 -20.68 -18.28 -8.91
CA SER A 174 -21.82 -18.64 -8.06
C SER A 174 -23.17 -18.61 -8.81
N LYS A 175 -23.34 -17.67 -9.75
CA LYS A 175 -24.55 -17.59 -10.60
C LYS A 175 -24.69 -18.76 -11.58
N LYS A 176 -23.61 -19.48 -11.90
CA LYS A 176 -23.61 -20.64 -12.80
C LYS A 176 -23.83 -21.98 -12.08
N GLY A 177 -23.91 -21.98 -10.74
CA GLY A 177 -23.89 -23.19 -9.90
C GLY A 177 -25.11 -23.41 -9.00
N ARG A 178 -26.32 -22.96 -9.37
CA ARG A 178 -27.53 -23.33 -8.59
C ARG A 178 -27.99 -24.76 -8.89
N ARG A 179 -27.31 -25.73 -8.27
CA ARG A 179 -27.94 -26.88 -7.58
C ARG A 179 -27.07 -27.26 -6.38
N GLY A 180 -27.52 -26.83 -5.20
CA GLY A 180 -27.31 -27.46 -3.88
C GLY A 180 -25.87 -27.70 -3.40
N PHE A 181 -25.37 -26.82 -2.53
CA PHE A 181 -24.93 -27.15 -1.17
C PHE A 181 -24.49 -25.84 -0.49
N GLU A 182 -24.99 -25.56 0.71
CA GLU A 182 -24.50 -24.44 1.53
C GLU A 182 -23.09 -24.78 2.01
N TYR A 183 -22.10 -24.02 1.52
CA TYR A 183 -20.75 -24.01 2.09
C TYR A 183 -20.55 -22.66 2.78
N VAL A 184 -20.42 -22.68 4.10
CA VAL A 184 -20.03 -21.53 4.91
C VAL A 184 -18.49 -21.47 4.90
N PRO A 185 -17.84 -20.45 4.30
CA PRO A 185 -16.40 -20.33 4.41
C PRO A 185 -16.05 -19.74 5.78
N ALA A 186 -15.18 -20.45 6.50
CA ALA A 186 -14.57 -19.96 7.74
C ALA A 186 -13.72 -18.72 7.43
N SER A 187 -14.13 -17.59 8.00
CA SER A 187 -13.42 -16.32 7.94
C SER A 187 -12.03 -16.42 8.60
N LYS A 188 -10.97 -16.40 7.78
CA LYS A 188 -9.65 -15.92 8.20
C LYS A 188 -9.62 -14.41 8.06
N ALA A 189 -9.04 -13.75 9.05
CA ALA A 189 -8.98 -12.31 9.26
C ALA A 189 -8.52 -11.53 8.01
N GLY A 190 -9.49 -11.10 7.19
CA GLY A 190 -9.32 -10.05 6.21
C GLY A 190 -9.88 -8.75 6.82
N GLY A 191 -9.11 -7.67 6.76
CA GLY A 191 -9.52 -6.36 7.26
C GLY A 191 -10.93 -6.03 6.78
N ALA A 192 -11.83 -5.74 7.71
CA ALA A 192 -13.23 -5.50 7.41
C ALA A 192 -13.33 -4.33 6.43
N VAL A 193 -13.71 -4.63 5.19
CA VAL A 193 -14.23 -3.63 4.25
C VAL A 193 -15.44 -3.01 4.94
N LEU A 194 -15.31 -1.76 5.36
CA LEU A 194 -16.37 -1.04 6.05
C LEU A 194 -17.37 -0.56 5.00
N ASP A 195 -18.56 -1.17 5.01
CA ASP A 195 -19.70 -0.69 4.24
C ASP A 195 -20.12 0.69 4.78
N LEU A 196 -20.13 1.69 3.90
CA LEU A 196 -20.46 3.07 4.24
C LEU A 196 -21.85 3.19 4.89
N VAL A 197 -22.78 2.33 4.47
CA VAL A 197 -24.14 2.26 5.02
C VAL A 197 -24.13 1.83 6.48
N LYS A 198 -23.18 0.97 6.88
CA LYS A 198 -23.01 0.50 8.26
C LYS A 198 -22.27 1.50 9.15
N LEU A 199 -21.33 2.27 8.59
CA LEU A 199 -20.59 3.30 9.34
C LEU A 199 -21.45 4.52 9.66
N PHE A 200 -22.24 4.98 8.69
CA PHE A 200 -22.92 6.27 8.80
C PHE A 200 -24.40 6.17 9.16
N GLY A 201 -25.05 5.03 8.94
CA GLY A 201 -26.48 4.83 9.23
C GLY A 201 -27.39 5.90 8.58
N HIS A 202 -28.69 5.82 8.83
CA HIS A 202 -29.65 6.83 8.32
C HIS A 202 -29.60 8.17 9.10
N LYS A 203 -28.66 8.31 10.04
CA LYS A 203 -28.39 9.52 10.83
C LYS A 203 -26.89 9.84 10.75
N SER A 204 -26.40 10.05 9.53
CA SER A 204 -25.00 10.31 9.27
C SER A 204 -24.60 11.68 9.82
N SER A 205 -23.50 11.70 10.57
CA SER A 205 -22.83 12.93 11.03
C SER A 205 -21.52 13.05 10.28
N VAL A 206 -21.22 14.26 9.78
CA VAL A 206 -19.90 14.58 9.20
C VAL A 206 -18.83 14.63 10.31
N VAL A 207 -19.24 14.86 11.55
CA VAL A 207 -18.36 14.89 12.73
C VAL A 207 -18.25 13.48 13.32
N ARG A 208 -17.02 12.97 13.41
CA ARG A 208 -16.71 11.70 14.11
C ARG A 208 -17.09 11.79 15.58
N LYS A 209 -17.50 10.67 16.19
CA LYS A 209 -17.78 10.62 17.62
C LYS A 209 -16.49 10.91 18.40
N ARG A 210 -16.59 11.68 19.49
CA ARG A 210 -15.43 12.03 20.33
C ARG A 210 -14.61 10.83 20.80
N LYS A 211 -15.27 9.69 21.10
CA LYS A 211 -14.60 8.44 21.53
C LYS A 211 -13.72 7.81 20.44
N GLU A 212 -13.88 8.20 19.18
CA GLU A 212 -13.11 7.70 18.04
C GLU A 212 -12.00 8.67 17.65
N TRP A 213 -11.94 9.89 18.21
CA TRP A 213 -10.93 10.89 17.84
C TRP A 213 -9.50 10.38 18.05
N GLU A 214 -9.23 9.76 19.20
CA GLU A 214 -7.90 9.21 19.55
C GLU A 214 -7.40 8.19 18.52
N VAL A 215 -8.31 7.55 17.76
CA VAL A 215 -7.95 6.57 16.73
C VAL A 215 -7.55 7.22 15.41
N TYR A 216 -8.03 8.43 15.13
CA TYR A 216 -7.83 9.17 13.88
C TYR A 216 -6.90 10.38 14.06
N GLU A 217 -6.21 10.46 15.20
CA GLU A 217 -5.19 11.47 15.46
C GLU A 217 -3.82 10.92 15.02
N PRO A 218 -3.10 11.63 14.13
CA PRO A 218 -1.76 11.22 13.74
C PRO A 218 -0.79 11.39 14.91
N ILE A 219 -0.02 10.35 15.18
CA ILE A 219 1.06 10.33 16.18
C ILE A 219 2.38 10.27 15.43
N VAL A 220 3.26 11.22 15.71
CA VAL A 220 4.63 11.29 15.18
C VAL A 220 5.59 11.34 16.36
N ASP A 221 6.41 10.30 16.50
CA ASP A 221 7.45 10.23 17.53
C ASP A 221 8.84 10.24 16.88
N HIS A 222 9.78 10.96 17.49
CA HIS A 222 11.17 10.97 17.08
C HIS A 222 12.02 10.15 18.04
N LEU A 223 12.68 9.13 17.49
CA LEU A 223 13.55 8.21 18.21
C LEU A 223 14.99 8.73 18.27
N SER A 224 15.63 8.44 19.39
CA SER A 224 17.09 8.53 19.52
C SER A 224 17.80 7.39 18.77
N ASN A 225 19.09 7.57 18.51
CA ASN A 225 19.93 6.51 17.90
C ASN A 225 19.88 5.21 18.73
N GLU A 226 19.89 5.31 20.05
CA GLU A 226 19.84 4.16 20.95
C GLU A 226 18.51 3.39 20.82
N GLU A 227 17.39 4.10 20.68
CA GLU A 227 16.09 3.49 20.45
C GLU A 227 15.98 2.84 19.07
N VAL A 228 16.54 3.49 18.04
CA VAL A 228 16.62 2.93 16.68
C VAL A 228 17.42 1.63 16.68
N ASP A 229 18.62 1.63 17.26
CA ASP A 229 19.49 0.44 17.35
C ASP A 229 18.83 -0.68 18.16
N ALA A 230 18.17 -0.34 19.27
CA ALA A 230 17.44 -1.30 20.09
C ALA A 230 16.26 -1.94 19.35
N LEU A 231 15.52 -1.14 18.56
CA LEU A 231 14.43 -1.63 17.72
C LEU A 231 14.93 -2.52 16.59
N GLU A 232 15.98 -2.12 15.87
CA GLU A 232 16.60 -2.93 14.81
C GLU A 232 17.08 -4.28 15.35
N ALA A 233 17.77 -4.30 16.50
CA ALA A 233 18.21 -5.54 17.15
C ALA A 233 17.04 -6.41 17.64
N ARG A 234 15.91 -5.81 18.00
CA ARG A 234 14.68 -6.55 18.37
C ARG A 234 14.00 -7.13 17.13
N GLU A 235 13.90 -6.37 16.05
CA GLU A 235 13.33 -6.79 14.77
C GLU A 235 14.14 -7.93 14.15
N GLU A 236 15.47 -7.85 14.17
CA GLU A 236 16.34 -8.90 13.66
C GLU A 236 16.18 -10.20 14.47
N ARG A 237 16.12 -10.11 15.81
CA ARG A 237 15.82 -11.26 16.66
C ARG A 237 14.45 -11.85 16.35
N ASN A 238 13.41 -11.03 16.27
CA ASN A 238 12.06 -11.50 15.97
C ASN A 238 11.97 -12.19 14.61
N PHE A 239 12.67 -11.67 13.59
CA PHE A 239 12.75 -12.30 12.27
C PHE A 239 13.40 -13.69 12.33
N ARG A 240 14.47 -13.86 13.13
CA ARG A 240 15.13 -15.17 13.32
C ARG A 240 14.21 -16.20 13.98
N PHE A 241 13.35 -15.77 14.93
CA PHE A 241 12.44 -16.68 15.63
C PHE A 241 11.12 -16.93 14.91
N ASN A 242 10.65 -15.99 14.08
CA ASN A 242 9.38 -16.12 13.40
C ASN A 242 9.39 -15.41 12.03
N PRO A 243 10.07 -15.99 11.01
CA PRO A 243 10.24 -15.35 9.71
C PRO A 243 8.92 -15.12 8.97
N ASN A 244 7.87 -15.90 9.29
CA ASN A 244 6.52 -15.76 8.72
C ASN A 244 5.62 -14.78 9.49
N ARG A 245 6.07 -14.30 10.65
CA ARG A 245 5.39 -13.26 11.43
C ARG A 245 6.06 -11.93 11.11
N SER A 246 6.06 -11.58 9.83
CA SER A 246 6.39 -10.23 9.36
C SER A 246 5.51 -9.28 10.17
N LEU A 247 6.15 -8.62 11.14
CA LEU A 247 5.51 -7.61 11.97
C LEU A 247 4.77 -6.68 11.02
N LEU A 248 3.46 -6.61 11.23
CA LEU A 248 2.57 -5.64 10.63
C LEU A 248 3.31 -4.30 10.54
N ARG A 249 3.67 -3.92 9.31
CA ARG A 249 3.96 -2.56 8.90
C ARG A 249 5.04 -1.85 9.75
N ALA A 250 6.24 -2.41 9.80
CA ALA A 250 7.43 -1.56 9.93
C ALA A 250 8.11 -1.60 8.56
N VAL A 251 7.68 -0.71 7.65
CA VAL A 251 8.42 -0.53 6.41
C VAL A 251 9.71 0.18 6.78
N LEU A 252 10.80 -0.57 7.02
CA LEU A 252 12.12 0.03 7.06
C LEU A 252 12.42 0.54 5.65
N PHE A 253 12.11 1.80 5.41
CA PHE A 253 12.69 2.56 4.33
C PHE A 253 14.14 2.86 4.72
N ARG A 254 15.08 2.02 4.27
CA ARG A 254 16.47 2.46 4.11
C ARG A 254 16.63 2.80 2.63
N LEU A 255 16.21 4.00 2.25
CA LEU A 255 16.40 4.51 0.91
C LEU A 255 17.40 5.66 0.93
N PRO A 256 18.64 5.45 0.49
CA PRO A 256 19.50 6.53 0.03
C PRO A 256 19.19 6.97 -1.41
N LEU A 257 18.15 6.43 -2.07
CA LEU A 257 18.01 6.46 -3.53
C LEU A 257 16.77 7.15 -4.07
N LEU A 258 15.99 7.82 -3.23
CA LEU A 258 14.75 8.48 -3.66
C LEU A 258 14.98 9.70 -4.59
N HIS A 259 16.23 10.11 -4.78
CA HIS A 259 16.56 11.15 -5.75
C HIS A 259 16.44 10.76 -7.23
N ILE A 260 16.17 9.49 -7.58
CA ILE A 260 16.26 9.01 -8.97
C ILE A 260 14.91 8.74 -9.66
N LEU A 261 13.80 8.55 -8.93
CA LEU A 261 12.51 8.20 -9.56
C LEU A 261 11.40 9.27 -9.48
N ILE A 262 11.57 10.34 -8.68
CA ILE A 262 10.57 11.43 -8.58
C ILE A 262 10.72 12.51 -9.66
N LEU A 263 11.74 12.46 -10.53
CA LEU A 263 11.96 13.47 -11.60
C LEU A 263 11.55 13.00 -13.01
N ARG A 264 10.49 12.21 -13.13
CA ARG A 264 9.73 12.10 -14.39
C ARG A 264 8.26 12.34 -14.16
#